data_AF-A0A662HSG1-F1
#
_entry.id   AF-A0A662HSG1-F1
#
_cell.length_a   1.000
_cell.length_b   1.000
_cell.length_c   1.000
_cell.angle_alpha   90.00
_cell.angle_beta   90.00
_cell.angle_gamma   90.00
#
_symmetry.space_group_name_H-M   'P 1'
#
loop_
_entity.id
_entity.type
_entity.pdbx_description
1 polymer ?
#
loop_
_entity_poly.entity_id
_entity_poly.type
_entity_poly.pdbx_seq_one_letter_code
_entity_poly.pdbx_strand_id
1 'polypeptide(L)'
;MARKLITIGEDIPLIGSIAFGLIDRGTNLIQVRPSTQCPLSCIFCSTDAGPNSKWRQVEYLVPPDLLVDAFKQLAIFKGGKKLEAHIDTVGDPLTYPHLVELISLLREVPGVEVISMQTHGTLLTEKLVEDLA
;
A
#
# COMPACT_ATOMS: atom_id res chain seq x y z
N MET A 1 4.07 -8.73 -22.76
CA MET A 1 3.50 -7.38 -22.93
C MET A 1 3.46 -6.72 -21.56
N ALA A 2 3.80 -5.44 -21.45
CA ALA A 2 3.61 -4.70 -20.20
C ALA A 2 2.10 -4.59 -19.91
N ARG A 3 1.68 -4.91 -18.67
CA ARG A 3 0.28 -4.80 -18.25
C ARG A 3 -0.11 -3.33 -18.15
N LYS A 4 -1.39 -3.03 -18.37
CA LYS A 4 -1.92 -1.67 -18.21
C LYS A 4 -1.85 -1.27 -16.74
N LEU A 5 -1.25 -0.11 -16.46
CA LEU A 5 -1.29 0.53 -15.15
C LEU A 5 -2.48 1.52 -15.10
N ILE A 6 -3.29 1.42 -14.06
CA ILE A 6 -4.43 2.29 -13.80
C ILE A 6 -4.16 3.08 -12.53
N THR A 7 -4.05 4.39 -12.66
CA THR A 7 -4.03 5.29 -11.49
C THR A 7 -5.46 5.49 -11.01
N ILE A 8 -5.69 5.32 -9.71
CA ILE A 8 -7.01 5.46 -9.10
C ILE A 8 -7.35 6.96 -8.96
N GLY A 9 -8.58 7.32 -9.37
CA GLY A 9 -9.14 8.67 -9.25
C GLY A 9 -9.94 8.88 -7.95
N GLU A 10 -10.35 10.13 -7.72
CA GLU A 10 -11.10 10.55 -6.52
C GLU A 10 -12.50 9.94 -6.41
N ASP A 11 -13.07 9.51 -7.53
CA ASP A 11 -14.41 8.94 -7.65
C ASP A 11 -14.49 7.46 -7.23
N ILE A 12 -13.35 6.85 -6.94
CA ILE A 12 -13.26 5.42 -6.59
C ILE A 12 -13.15 5.25 -5.06
N PRO A 13 -14.07 4.49 -4.43
CA PRO A 13 -13.94 4.16 -3.01
C PRO A 13 -12.66 3.38 -2.72
N LEU A 14 -11.86 3.88 -1.77
CA LEU A 14 -10.60 3.24 -1.37
C LEU A 14 -10.75 2.25 -0.22
N ILE A 15 -11.83 2.31 0.56
CA ILE A 15 -12.01 1.44 1.73
C ILE A 15 -12.73 0.15 1.31
N GLY A 16 -12.14 -1.00 1.65
CA GLY A 16 -12.72 -2.33 1.44
C GLY A 16 -12.32 -3.01 0.12
N SER A 17 -11.63 -2.32 -0.78
CA SER A 17 -11.04 -2.96 -1.96
C SER A 17 -9.90 -3.88 -1.52
N ILE A 18 -9.93 -5.13 -2.01
CA ILE A 18 -8.88 -6.11 -1.70
C ILE A 18 -7.61 -5.81 -2.50
N ALA A 19 -7.71 -5.26 -3.71
CA ALA A 19 -6.55 -5.10 -4.58
C ALA A 19 -5.68 -3.90 -4.17
N PHE A 20 -6.30 -2.79 -3.80
CA PHE A 20 -5.66 -1.50 -3.52
C PHE A 20 -6.47 -0.72 -2.47
N GLY A 21 -5.94 0.39 -1.96
CA GLY A 21 -6.65 1.23 -1.00
C GLY A 21 -6.43 0.77 0.44
N LEU A 22 -7.50 0.70 1.23
CA LEU A 22 -7.45 0.48 2.67
C LEU A 22 -8.34 -0.68 3.11
N ILE A 23 -7.84 -1.51 4.01
CA ILE A 23 -8.62 -2.60 4.62
C ILE A 23 -8.54 -2.48 6.14
N ASP A 24 -9.69 -2.28 6.78
CA ASP A 24 -9.81 -2.42 8.23
C ASP A 24 -9.75 -3.90 8.62
N ARG A 25 -8.82 -4.27 9.51
CA ARG A 25 -8.68 -5.65 10.01
C ARG A 25 -9.51 -5.93 11.26
N GLY A 26 -10.35 -4.99 11.69
CA GLY A 26 -11.18 -5.11 12.89
C GLY A 26 -10.41 -4.95 14.20
N THR A 27 -9.12 -4.63 14.13
CA THR A 27 -8.25 -4.33 15.28
C THR A 27 -7.81 -2.87 15.23
N ASN A 28 -6.67 -2.50 15.81
CA ASN A 28 -6.06 -1.18 15.62
C ASN A 28 -5.27 -1.05 14.30
N LEU A 29 -5.16 -2.13 13.52
CA LEU A 29 -4.42 -2.18 12.27
C LEU A 29 -5.30 -1.81 11.07
N ILE A 30 -4.80 -0.89 10.25
CA ILE A 30 -5.33 -0.57 8.92
C ILE A 30 -4.29 -1.02 7.89
N GLN A 31 -4.67 -1.91 6.99
CA GLN A 31 -3.81 -2.27 5.86
C GLN A 31 -3.88 -1.18 4.80
N VAL A 32 -2.73 -0.81 4.27
CA VAL A 32 -2.53 0.26 3.29
C VAL A 32 -1.91 -0.34 2.03
N ARG A 33 -2.66 -0.35 0.92
CA ARG A 33 -2.30 -0.97 -0.37
C ARG A 33 -2.12 0.06 -1.48
N PRO A 34 -0.93 0.66 -1.62
CA PRO A 34 -0.73 1.83 -2.49
C PRO A 34 -0.49 1.48 -3.97
N SER A 35 0.07 0.32 -4.27
CA SER A 35 0.38 -0.15 -5.63
C SER A 35 0.22 -1.65 -5.67
N THR A 36 -0.10 -2.22 -6.82
CA THR A 36 -0.25 -3.68 -6.95
C THR A 36 0.88 -4.38 -7.71
N GLN A 37 1.88 -3.61 -8.13
CA GLN A 37 3.03 -4.10 -8.90
C GLN A 37 3.97 -4.93 -8.01
N CYS A 38 4.71 -5.85 -8.63
CA CYS A 38 5.72 -6.67 -7.96
C CYS A 38 6.90 -6.90 -8.91
N PRO A 39 8.16 -6.87 -8.44
CA PRO A 39 9.31 -7.15 -9.30
C PRO A 39 9.57 -8.66 -9.42
N LEU A 40 8.97 -9.49 -8.56
CA LEU A 40 9.18 -10.94 -8.51
C LEU A 40 7.98 -11.70 -9.07
N SER A 41 8.22 -12.93 -9.55
CA SER A 41 7.18 -13.87 -9.99
C SER A 41 7.29 -15.17 -9.21
N CYS A 42 6.96 -15.11 -7.92
CA CYS A 42 7.03 -16.26 -7.03
C CYS A 42 6.12 -17.38 -7.54
N ILE A 43 6.64 -18.62 -7.63
CA ILE A 43 5.90 -19.78 -8.15
C ILE A 43 4.65 -20.14 -7.34
N PHE A 44 4.57 -19.65 -6.10
CA PHE A 44 3.48 -19.85 -5.15
C PHE A 44 2.65 -18.58 -4.91
N CYS A 45 2.84 -17.53 -5.73
CA CYS A 45 2.15 -16.25 -5.54
C CYS A 45 0.63 -16.44 -5.68
N SER A 46 -0.10 -16.22 -4.58
CA SER A 46 -1.56 -16.36 -4.54
C SER A 46 -2.28 -15.29 -5.37
N THR A 47 -1.63 -14.18 -5.67
CA THR A 47 -2.17 -13.04 -6.42
C THR A 47 -1.68 -12.97 -7.86
N ASP A 48 -0.90 -13.96 -8.30
CA ASP A 48 -0.27 -14.03 -9.63
C ASP A 48 0.36 -12.68 -10.01
N ALA A 49 1.18 -12.11 -9.12
CA ALA A 49 1.84 -10.83 -9.34
C ALA A 49 3.18 -11.00 -10.08
N GLY A 50 3.64 -9.91 -10.70
CA GLY A 50 4.98 -9.81 -11.27
C GLY A 50 5.07 -10.02 -12.78
N PRO A 51 6.28 -9.91 -13.35
CA PRO A 51 6.47 -9.90 -14.81
C PRO A 51 5.92 -11.15 -15.50
N ASN A 52 6.11 -12.34 -14.93
CA ASN A 52 5.72 -13.63 -15.51
C ASN A 52 4.29 -14.07 -15.18
N SER A 53 3.46 -13.18 -14.62
CA SER A 53 2.06 -13.49 -14.36
C SER A 53 1.28 -13.90 -15.62
N LYS A 54 0.36 -14.85 -15.45
CA LYS A 54 -0.41 -15.43 -16.56
C LYS A 54 -1.83 -14.90 -16.67
N TRP A 55 -2.42 -14.48 -15.54
CA TRP A 55 -3.85 -14.19 -15.42
C TRP A 55 -4.12 -12.74 -15.05
N ARG A 56 -3.17 -12.07 -14.39
CA ARG A 56 -3.30 -10.67 -13.98
C ARG A 56 -3.41 -9.76 -15.21
N GLN A 57 -4.49 -8.97 -15.26
CA GLN A 57 -4.85 -8.14 -16.42
C GLN A 57 -4.30 -6.72 -16.31
N VAL A 58 -4.34 -6.14 -15.11
CA VAL A 58 -4.03 -4.73 -14.85
C VAL A 58 -3.31 -4.58 -13.53
N GLU A 59 -2.59 -3.48 -13.41
CA GLU A 59 -2.00 -3.02 -12.15
C GLU A 59 -2.67 -1.71 -11.73
N TYR A 60 -2.75 -1.48 -10.43
CA TYR A 60 -3.29 -0.26 -9.84
C TYR A 60 -2.22 0.51 -9.10
N LEU A 61 -2.36 1.83 -9.13
CA LEU A 61 -1.56 2.80 -8.38
C LEU A 61 -2.52 3.79 -7.72
N VAL A 62 -2.44 3.95 -6.41
CA VAL A 62 -3.26 4.91 -5.67
C VAL A 62 -2.40 6.14 -5.35
N PRO A 63 -2.84 7.36 -5.67
CA PRO A 63 -2.16 8.58 -5.24
C PRO A 63 -2.05 8.67 -3.70
N PRO A 64 -0.94 9.21 -3.15
CA PRO A 64 -0.72 9.30 -1.70
C PRO A 64 -1.83 10.07 -0.97
N ASP A 65 -2.20 11.24 -1.50
CA ASP A 65 -3.18 12.13 -0.87
C ASP A 65 -4.53 11.46 -0.69
N LEU A 66 -5.02 10.78 -1.73
CA LEU A 66 -6.30 10.06 -1.68
C LEU A 66 -6.26 8.93 -0.65
N LEU A 67 -5.15 8.19 -0.60
CA LEU A 67 -4.96 7.09 0.32
C LEU A 67 -4.93 7.59 1.77
N VAL A 68 -4.23 8.69 2.02
CA VAL A 68 -4.10 9.30 3.35
C VAL A 68 -5.40 9.94 3.81
N ASP A 69 -6.15 10.58 2.92
CA ASP A 69 -7.45 11.17 3.26
C ASP A 69 -8.49 10.11 3.60
N ALA A 70 -8.54 9.01 2.84
CA ALA A 70 -9.34 7.85 3.22
C ALA A 70 -8.86 7.23 4.55
N PHE A 71 -7.55 7.23 4.80
CA PHE A 71 -6.97 6.70 6.04
C PHE A 71 -7.40 7.54 7.24
N LYS A 72 -7.39 8.87 7.14
CA LYS A 72 -7.85 9.78 8.20
C LYS A 72 -9.31 9.51 8.57
N GLN A 73 -10.18 9.29 7.58
CA GLN A 73 -11.59 8.95 7.83
C GLN A 73 -11.71 7.66 8.64
N LEU A 74 -10.94 6.63 8.26
CA LEU A 74 -10.93 5.36 8.97
C LEU A 74 -10.29 5.49 10.36
N ALA A 75 -9.23 6.28 10.52
CA ALA A 75 -8.60 6.57 11.80
C ALA A 75 -9.57 7.22 12.78
N ILE A 76 -10.37 8.21 12.32
CA ILE A 76 -11.43 8.85 13.12
C ILE A 76 -12.49 7.82 13.52
N PHE A 77 -12.97 7.03 12.56
CA PHE A 77 -13.95 5.97 12.82
C PHE A 77 -13.46 4.98 13.89
N LYS A 78 -12.16 4.67 13.90
CA LYS A 78 -11.52 3.76 14.87
C LYS A 78 -11.17 4.40 16.21
N GLY A 79 -11.52 5.67 16.42
CA GLY A 79 -11.29 6.40 17.68
C GLY A 79 -9.92 7.08 17.78
N GLY A 80 -9.12 7.08 16.72
CA GLY A 80 -7.93 7.93 16.57
C GLY A 80 -6.79 7.70 17.56
N LYS A 81 -6.58 6.47 18.03
CA LYS A 81 -5.51 6.13 19.00
C LYS A 81 -4.91 4.76 18.71
N LYS A 82 -3.60 4.60 18.98
CA LYS A 82 -2.88 3.31 18.90
C LYS A 82 -2.97 2.63 17.54
N LEU A 83 -3.10 3.40 16.47
CA LEU A 83 -3.30 2.87 15.13
C LEU A 83 -1.98 2.39 14.54
N GLU A 84 -2.05 1.29 13.80
CA GLU A 84 -0.97 0.80 12.94
C GLU A 84 -1.38 0.99 11.48
N ALA A 85 -0.57 1.73 10.73
CA ALA A 85 -0.64 1.79 9.27
C ALA A 85 0.29 0.72 8.70
N HIS A 86 -0.28 -0.43 8.31
CA HIS A 86 0.49 -1.56 7.78
C HIS A 86 0.50 -1.52 6.26
N ILE A 87 1.62 -1.13 5.68
CA ILE A 87 1.82 -1.06 4.24
C ILE A 87 2.09 -2.47 3.70
N ASP A 88 1.07 -3.05 3.06
CA ASP A 88 1.16 -4.31 2.32
C ASP A 88 0.61 -4.13 0.90
N THR A 89 0.66 -5.17 0.08
CA THR A 89 -0.07 -5.18 -1.18
C THR A 89 -0.23 -6.62 -1.70
N VAL A 90 -1.07 -6.78 -2.71
CA VAL A 90 -1.07 -7.97 -3.58
C VAL A 90 0.23 -8.12 -4.38
N GLY A 91 1.04 -7.07 -4.50
CA GLY A 91 2.37 -7.07 -5.13
C GLY A 91 3.49 -6.92 -4.10
N ASP A 92 4.38 -5.94 -4.29
CA ASP A 92 5.37 -5.53 -3.30
C ASP A 92 5.40 -4.00 -3.09
N PRO A 93 5.38 -3.51 -1.84
CA PRO A 93 5.32 -2.07 -1.55
C PRO A 93 6.52 -1.26 -2.07
N LEU A 94 7.70 -1.86 -2.22
CA LEU A 94 8.90 -1.14 -2.69
C LEU A 94 8.82 -0.77 -4.17
N THR A 95 7.83 -1.27 -4.90
CA THR A 95 7.53 -0.81 -6.27
C THR A 95 6.76 0.50 -6.28
N TYR A 96 6.27 0.98 -5.14
CA TYR A 96 5.49 2.19 -5.06
C TYR A 96 6.39 3.43 -5.10
N PRO A 97 6.27 4.29 -6.13
CA PRO A 97 7.19 5.42 -6.33
C PRO A 97 7.08 6.50 -5.25
N HIS A 98 5.96 6.55 -4.52
CA HIS A 98 5.71 7.56 -3.49
C HIS A 98 5.77 6.97 -2.07
N LEU A 99 6.55 5.90 -1.85
CA LEU A 99 6.58 5.21 -0.57
C LEU A 99 7.04 6.11 0.59
N VAL A 100 8.11 6.87 0.39
CA VAL A 100 8.65 7.81 1.40
C VAL A 100 7.62 8.89 1.73
N GLU A 101 7.05 9.50 0.70
CA GLU A 101 5.97 10.50 0.83
C GLU A 101 4.76 9.96 1.59
N LEU A 102 4.30 8.75 1.24
CA LEU A 102 3.19 8.10 1.93
C LEU A 102 3.48 7.87 3.41
N ILE A 103 4.69 7.41 3.75
CA ILE A 103 5.10 7.20 5.15
C ILE A 103 5.13 8.53 5.90
N SER A 104 5.66 9.60 5.31
CA SER A 104 5.65 10.93 5.90
C SER A 104 4.22 11.40 6.18
N LEU A 105 3.32 11.31 5.20
CA LEU A 105 1.92 11.73 5.34
C LEU A 105 1.15 10.88 6.38
N LEU A 106 1.38 9.57 6.43
CA LEU A 106 0.78 8.69 7.44
C LEU A 106 1.26 9.02 8.86
N ARG A 107 2.54 9.42 9.01
CA ARG A 107 3.15 9.80 10.30
C ARG A 107 2.52 11.09 10.85
N GLU A 108 1.99 11.94 10.00
CA GLU A 108 1.28 13.17 10.39
C GLU A 108 -0.16 12.91 10.86
N VAL A 109 -0.73 11.72 10.61
CA VAL A 109 -2.11 11.41 11.02
C VAL A 109 -2.18 11.17 12.54
N PRO A 110 -3.00 11.95 13.28
CA PRO A 110 -3.14 11.76 14.72
C PRO A 110 -3.59 10.34 15.09
N GLY A 111 -2.91 9.74 16.05
CA GLY A 111 -3.22 8.41 16.56
C GLY A 111 -2.48 7.27 15.87
N VAL A 112 -1.75 7.53 14.78
CA VAL A 112 -0.80 6.57 14.20
C VAL A 112 0.42 6.47 15.12
N GLU A 113 0.65 5.28 15.66
CA GLU A 113 1.80 5.00 16.54
C GLU A 113 2.82 4.09 15.85
N VAL A 114 2.36 3.26 14.90
CA VAL A 114 3.20 2.32 14.17
C VAL A 114 2.93 2.46 12.68
N ILE A 115 4.00 2.58 11.90
CA ILE A 115 3.96 2.38 10.45
C ILE A 115 4.86 1.18 10.19
N SER A 116 4.28 0.12 9.62
CA SER A 116 4.97 -1.12 9.31
C SER A 116 4.83 -1.43 7.83
N MET A 117 5.74 -2.24 7.30
CA MET A 117 5.73 -2.60 5.89
C MET A 117 6.08 -4.08 5.72
N GLN A 118 5.35 -4.79 4.85
CA GLN A 118 5.66 -6.16 4.48
C GLN A 118 6.19 -6.20 3.05
N THR A 119 7.47 -6.57 2.90
CA THR A 119 8.16 -6.67 1.60
C THR A 119 9.08 -7.89 1.55
N HIS A 120 9.37 -8.38 0.34
CA HIS A 120 10.44 -9.35 0.12
C HIS A 120 11.84 -8.70 0.07
N GLY A 121 11.94 -7.36 0.08
CA GLY A 121 13.19 -6.63 0.26
C GLY A 121 14.11 -6.53 -0.96
N THR A 122 13.72 -7.05 -2.12
CA THR A 122 14.59 -7.12 -3.32
C THR A 122 14.98 -5.76 -3.88
N LEU A 123 14.14 -4.74 -3.64
CA LEU A 123 14.41 -3.36 -4.08
C LEU A 123 14.96 -2.47 -2.95
N LEU A 124 15.25 -3.03 -1.77
CA LEU A 124 15.88 -2.26 -0.70
C LEU A 124 17.31 -1.88 -1.10
N THR A 125 17.65 -0.65 -0.78
CA THR A 125 19.01 -0.11 -0.86
C THR A 125 19.32 0.60 0.45
N GLU A 126 20.59 0.77 0.79
CA GLU A 126 20.98 1.52 2.01
C GLU A 126 20.35 2.91 2.02
N LYS A 127 20.41 3.63 0.88
CA LYS A 127 19.76 4.93 0.72
C LYS A 127 18.26 4.86 0.99
N LEU A 128 17.55 3.89 0.42
CA LEU A 128 16.11 3.78 0.66
C LEU A 128 15.80 3.49 2.12
N VAL A 129 16.61 2.68 2.81
CA VAL A 129 16.45 2.44 4.24
C VAL A 129 16.64 3.73 5.06
N GLU A 130 17.61 4.57 4.68
CA GLU A 130 17.80 5.89 5.29
C GLU A 130 16.61 6.82 5.02
N ASP A 131 16.10 6.86 3.78
CA ASP A 131 14.94 7.67 3.40
C ASP A 131 13.65 7.23 4.13
N LEU A 132 13.58 5.98 4.62
CA LEU A 132 12.42 5.41 5.33
C LEU A 132 12.45 5.62 6.86
N ALA A 133 13.57 6.05 7.44
CA ALA A 133 13.74 6.22 8.89
C ALA A 133 13.02 7.49 9.41
#